data_AF-A0A6I3TLT6-F1
#
_entry.id   AF-A0A6I3TLT6-F1
#
_cell.length_a   1.000
_cell.length_b   1.000
_cell.length_c   1.000
_cell.angle_alpha   90.00
_cell.angle_beta   90.00
_cell.angle_gamma   90.00
#
_symmetry.space_group_name_H-M   'P 1'
#
loop_
_entity.id
_entity.type
_entity.pdbx_description
1 polymer ?
#
loop_
_entity_poly.entity_id
_entity_poly.type
_entity_poly.pdbx_seq_one_letter_code
_entity_poly.pdbx_strand_id
1 'polypeptide(L)'
;MILAKKTKRGRPTKMTQGTLRKLEELFVRGLSDEEACLLADIGTTTLYDYCKENPEFSERKELLKQRVKIRAKLNISKAIEDGDTDLSKWYLSVEIMILRQNKQSHTAEK
;
A
#
# COMPACT_ATOMS: atom_id res chain seq x y z
N MET A 1 48.41 14.75 -13.50
CA MET A 1 47.36 14.87 -12.46
C MET A 1 46.57 13.57 -12.43
N ILE A 2 46.75 12.72 -11.41
CA ILE A 2 45.98 11.47 -11.27
C ILE A 2 44.72 11.81 -10.48
N LEU A 3 43.57 11.81 -11.15
CA LEU A 3 42.27 12.03 -10.52
C LEU A 3 41.87 10.75 -9.77
N ALA A 4 42.12 10.71 -8.46
CA ALA A 4 41.73 9.60 -7.60
C ALA A 4 40.19 9.48 -7.56
N LYS A 5 39.63 8.45 -8.21
CA LYS A 5 38.22 8.07 -8.07
C LYS A 5 37.95 7.72 -6.59
N LYS A 6 37.17 8.56 -5.91
CA LYS A 6 36.68 8.33 -4.55
C LYS A 6 35.78 7.10 -4.53
N THR A 7 36.29 5.94 -4.09
CA THR A 7 35.44 4.76 -3.88
C THR A 7 34.59 4.99 -2.64
N LYS A 8 33.26 5.08 -2.78
CA LYS A 8 32.34 5.10 -1.63
C LYS A 8 32.40 3.74 -0.91
N ARG A 9 33.32 3.60 0.04
CA ARG A 9 33.43 2.44 0.94
C ARG A 9 32.41 2.61 2.07
N GLY A 10 31.16 2.27 1.79
CA GLY A 10 30.11 2.05 2.78
C GLY A 10 29.63 0.60 2.71
N ARG A 11 29.04 0.08 3.81
CA ARG A 11 28.35 -1.22 3.80
C ARG A 11 27.34 -1.22 2.64
N PRO A 12 27.26 -2.28 1.81
CA PRO A 12 26.26 -2.36 0.75
C PRO A 12 24.86 -2.12 1.33
N THR A 13 24.12 -1.16 0.79
CA THR A 13 22.76 -0.86 1.23
C THR A 13 21.87 -2.07 0.97
N LYS A 14 21.06 -2.49 1.95
CA LYS A 14 20.07 -3.57 1.77
C LYS A 14 18.97 -3.22 0.76
N MET A 15 18.77 -1.92 0.49
CA MET A 15 17.86 -1.40 -0.55
C MET A 15 18.52 -1.46 -1.93
N THR A 16 18.62 -2.67 -2.46
CA THR A 16 18.99 -2.92 -3.85
C THR A 16 17.78 -2.71 -4.77
N GLN A 17 18.01 -2.60 -6.08
CA GLN A 17 16.91 -2.57 -7.06
C GLN A 17 16.01 -3.81 -6.97
N GLY A 18 16.58 -4.99 -6.67
CA GLY A 18 15.80 -6.20 -6.44
C GLY A 18 14.90 -6.11 -5.21
N THR A 19 15.41 -5.52 -4.12
CA THR A 19 14.65 -5.26 -2.90
C THR A 19 13.48 -4.29 -3.17
N LEU A 20 13.74 -3.20 -3.90
CA LEU A 20 12.70 -2.21 -4.25
C LEU A 20 11.58 -2.85 -5.07
N ARG A 21 11.93 -3.61 -6.11
CA ARG A 21 10.94 -4.32 -6.93
C ARG A 21 10.11 -5.30 -6.09
N LYS A 22 10.77 -6.06 -5.22
CA LYS A 22 10.09 -7.01 -4.31
C LYS A 22 9.11 -6.28 -3.39
N LEU A 23 9.53 -5.16 -2.79
CA LEU A 23 8.66 -4.34 -1.95
C LEU A 23 7.44 -3.82 -2.72
N GLU A 24 7.65 -3.24 -3.91
CA GLU A 24 6.54 -2.77 -4.74
C GLU A 24 5.55 -3.89 -5.08
N GLU A 25 6.05 -5.06 -5.45
CA GLU A 25 5.22 -6.24 -5.72
C GLU A 25 4.41 -6.67 -4.49
N LEU A 26 4.96 -6.54 -3.28
CA LEU A 26 4.26 -6.84 -2.03
C LEU A 26 3.22 -5.76 -1.70
N PHE A 27 3.53 -4.48 -1.91
CA PHE A 27 2.59 -3.38 -1.71
C PHE A 27 1.41 -3.44 -2.68
N VAL A 28 1.62 -3.84 -3.94
CA VAL A 28 0.51 -4.08 -4.89
C VAL A 28 -0.47 -5.12 -4.39
N ARG A 29 0.00 -6.06 -3.55
CA ARG A 29 -0.81 -7.09 -2.88
C ARG A 29 -1.42 -6.62 -1.56
N GLY A 30 -1.31 -5.33 -1.24
CA GLY A 30 -1.98 -4.70 -0.09
C GLY A 30 -1.30 -4.95 1.25
N LEU A 31 -0.06 -5.46 1.25
CA LEU A 31 0.67 -5.73 2.49
C LEU A 31 1.06 -4.43 3.20
N SER A 32 1.09 -4.50 4.53
CA SER A 32 1.63 -3.47 5.40
C SER A 32 3.14 -3.32 5.25
N ASP A 33 3.69 -2.22 5.78
CA ASP A 33 5.14 -1.98 5.77
C ASP A 33 5.91 -3.10 6.49
N GLU A 34 5.37 -3.60 7.60
CA GLU A 34 5.99 -4.65 8.43
C GLU A 34 6.03 -5.98 7.69
N GLU A 35 4.90 -6.41 7.11
CA GLU A 35 4.80 -7.64 6.32
C GLU A 35 5.71 -7.58 5.10
N ALA A 36 5.71 -6.43 4.40
CA ALA A 36 6.55 -6.24 3.23
C ALA A 36 8.04 -6.28 3.59
N CYS A 37 8.45 -5.64 4.69
CA CYS A 37 9.82 -5.68 5.19
C CYS A 37 10.25 -7.09 5.60
N LEU A 38 9.39 -7.81 6.33
CA LEU A 38 9.63 -9.19 6.74
C LEU A 38 9.85 -10.09 5.52
N LEU A 39 8.99 -10.00 4.51
CA LEU A 39 9.12 -10.80 3.29
C LEU A 39 10.27 -10.34 2.40
N ALA A 40 10.67 -9.07 2.44
CA ALA A 40 11.80 -8.53 1.70
C ALA A 40 13.15 -8.69 2.41
N ASP A 41 13.19 -9.28 3.62
CA ASP A 41 14.38 -9.45 4.46
C ASP A 41 15.12 -8.13 4.76
N ILE A 42 14.35 -7.08 5.03
CA ILE A 42 14.87 -5.78 5.47
C ILE A 42 14.24 -5.35 6.78
N GLY A 43 14.93 -4.45 7.51
CA GLY A 43 14.35 -3.81 8.68
C GLY A 43 13.40 -2.68 8.28
N THR A 44 12.35 -2.46 9.06
CA THR A 44 11.41 -1.33 8.88
C THR A 44 12.10 0.02 8.93
N THR A 45 13.11 0.18 9.78
CA THR A 45 13.97 1.38 9.83
C THR A 45 14.66 1.63 8.49
N THR A 46 15.16 0.58 7.83
CA THR A 46 15.78 0.69 6.49
C THR A 46 14.79 1.17 5.45
N LEU A 47 13.54 0.71 5.49
CA LEU A 47 12.49 1.19 4.60
C LEU A 47 12.18 2.68 4.87
N TYR A 48 12.00 3.08 6.13
CA TYR A 48 11.65 4.45 6.46
C TYR A 48 12.78 5.44 6.17
N ASP A 49 14.03 5.06 6.40
CA ASP A 49 15.17 5.89 6.05
C ASP A 49 15.27 6.06 4.52
N TYR A 50 15.03 5.00 3.76
CA TYR A 50 14.92 5.10 2.31
C TYR A 50 13.76 6.01 1.86
N CYS A 51 12.59 5.92 2.49
CA CYS A 51 11.45 6.80 2.21
C CYS A 51 11.75 8.28 2.51
N LYS A 52 12.51 8.60 3.57
CA LYS A 52 12.93 9.97 3.88
C LYS A 52 13.82 10.55 2.80
N GLU A 53 14.75 9.74 2.28
CA GLU A 53 15.65 10.14 1.19
C GLU A 53 14.95 10.13 -0.18
N ASN A 54 13.86 9.38 -0.33
CA ASN A 54 13.13 9.18 -1.59
C ASN A 54 11.61 9.38 -1.37
N PRO A 55 11.12 10.63 -1.22
CA PRO A 55 9.71 10.92 -0.96
C PRO A 55 8.76 10.34 -2.01
N GLU A 56 9.16 10.33 -3.29
CA GLU A 56 8.38 9.74 -4.39
C GLU A 56 8.10 8.25 -4.18
N PHE A 57 9.07 7.51 -3.63
CA PHE A 57 8.87 6.10 -3.30
C PHE A 57 7.88 5.92 -2.14
N SER A 58 7.91 6.83 -1.16
CA SER A 58 6.96 6.83 -0.05
C SER A 58 5.53 7.04 -0.52
N GLU A 59 5.29 8.01 -1.41
CA GLU A 59 3.98 8.23 -2.01
C GLU A 59 3.53 7.05 -2.87
N ARG A 60 4.41 6.56 -3.75
CA ARG A 60 4.14 5.39 -4.60
C ARG A 60 3.76 4.18 -3.77
N LYS A 61 4.49 3.90 -2.69
CA LYS A 61 4.18 2.80 -1.76
C LYS A 61 2.74 2.85 -1.25
N GLU A 62 2.29 4.01 -0.77
CA GLU A 62 0.92 4.17 -0.26
C GLU A 62 -0.14 3.99 -1.36
N LEU A 63 0.13 4.46 -2.57
CA LEU A 63 -0.73 4.21 -3.73
C LEU A 63 -0.79 2.73 -4.11
N LEU A 64 0.34 2.02 -4.08
CA LEU A 64 0.39 0.59 -4.41
C LEU A 64 -0.45 -0.23 -3.43
N LYS A 65 -0.45 0.11 -2.13
CA LYS A 65 -1.30 -0.56 -1.12
C LYS A 65 -2.79 -0.45 -1.41
N GLN A 66 -3.24 0.60 -2.11
CA GLN A 66 -4.66 0.72 -2.51
C GLN A 66 -5.05 -0.23 -3.63
N ARG A 67 -4.10 -0.83 -4.36
CA ARG A 67 -4.38 -1.67 -5.54
C ARG A 67 -5.29 -2.86 -5.23
N VAL A 68 -5.15 -3.51 -4.08
CA VAL A 68 -6.04 -4.61 -3.70
C VAL A 68 -7.46 -4.14 -3.44
N LYS A 69 -7.64 -3.02 -2.74
CA LYS A 69 -8.96 -2.43 -2.52
C LYS A 69 -9.62 -2.04 -3.84
N ILE A 70 -8.85 -1.45 -4.76
CA ILE A 70 -9.33 -1.13 -6.12
C ILE A 70 -9.73 -2.41 -6.85
N ARG A 71 -8.90 -3.45 -6.81
CA ARG A 71 -9.20 -4.75 -7.43
C ARG A 71 -10.50 -5.35 -6.88
N ALA A 72 -10.69 -5.32 -5.56
CA ALA A 72 -11.90 -5.82 -4.92
C ALA A 72 -13.14 -5.06 -5.38
N LYS A 73 -13.07 -3.71 -5.45
CA LYS A 73 -14.16 -2.88 -6.00
C LYS A 73 -14.48 -3.24 -7.44
N LEU A 74 -13.48 -3.43 -8.29
CA LEU A 74 -13.68 -3.81 -9.69
C LEU A 74 -14.30 -5.20 -9.82
N ASN A 75 -13.87 -6.17 -9.00
CA ASN A 75 -14.47 -7.50 -8.98
C ASN A 75 -15.95 -7.46 -8.59
N ILE A 76 -16.29 -6.67 -7.55
CA ILE A 76 -17.67 -6.47 -7.11
C ILE A 76 -18.49 -5.79 -8.21
N SER A 77 -17.97 -4.71 -8.81
CA SER A 77 -18.64 -4.00 -9.92
C SER A 77 -18.96 -4.94 -11.07
N LYS A 78 -17.98 -5.74 -11.47
CA LYS A 78 -18.16 -6.71 -12.55
C LYS A 78 -19.24 -7.75 -12.22
N ALA A 79 -19.24 -8.33 -11.02
CA ALA A 79 -20.25 -9.30 -10.64
C ALA A 79 -21.66 -8.68 -10.59
N ILE A 80 -21.79 -7.42 -10.17
CA ILE A 80 -23.05 -6.66 -10.21
C ILE A 80 -23.49 -6.44 -11.67
N GLU A 81 -22.58 -6.02 -12.55
CA GLU A 81 -22.84 -5.85 -14.00
C GLU A 81 -23.27 -7.17 -14.66
N ASP A 82 -22.68 -8.29 -14.23
CA ASP A 82 -23.02 -9.64 -14.69
C ASP A 82 -24.35 -10.16 -14.11
N GLY A 83 -25.03 -9.38 -13.24
CA GLY A 83 -26.38 -9.65 -12.76
C GLY A 83 -26.48 -10.32 -11.39
N ASP A 84 -25.40 -10.35 -10.59
CA ASP A 84 -25.42 -10.89 -9.23
C ASP A 84 -26.29 -10.01 -8.30
N THR A 85 -27.56 -10.40 -8.19
CA THR A 85 -28.58 -9.65 -7.46
C THR A 85 -28.36 -9.72 -5.95
N ASP A 86 -27.79 -10.81 -5.42
CA ASP A 86 -27.55 -10.95 -3.99
C ASP A 86 -26.34 -10.13 -3.54
N LEU A 87 -25.27 -10.11 -4.33
CA LEU A 87 -24.15 -9.21 -4.11
C LEU A 87 -24.58 -7.74 -4.22
N SER A 88 -25.46 -7.42 -5.16
CA SER A 88 -26.03 -6.06 -5.31
C SER A 88 -26.79 -5.61 -4.06
N LYS A 89 -27.66 -6.46 -3.51
CA LYS A 89 -28.38 -6.19 -2.26
C LYS A 89 -27.42 -6.01 -1.09
N TRP A 90 -26.42 -6.89 -0.97
CA TRP A 90 -25.42 -6.83 0.08
C TRP A 90 -24.66 -5.50 0.03
N TYR A 91 -24.20 -5.06 -1.15
CA TYR A 91 -23.49 -3.80 -1.32
C TYR A 91 -24.31 -2.59 -0.84
N LEU A 92 -25.57 -2.50 -1.24
CA LEU A 92 -26.48 -1.44 -0.78
C LEU A 92 -26.70 -1.48 0.75
N SER A 93 -26.76 -2.68 1.35
CA SER A 93 -26.94 -2.83 2.79
C SER A 93 -25.73 -2.30 3.58
N VAL A 94 -24.52 -2.57 3.09
CA VAL A 94 -23.26 -2.09 3.69
C VAL A 94 -23.20 -0.56 3.63
N GLU A 95 -23.55 0.04 2.49
CA GLU A 95 -23.60 1.49 2.32
C GLU A 95 -24.56 2.15 3.33
N ILE A 96 -25.77 1.60 3.47
CA ILE A 96 -26.75 2.09 4.46
C ILE A 96 -26.21 1.97 5.89
N MET A 97 -25.50 0.89 6.22
CA MET A 97 -24.93 0.69 7.55
C MET A 97 -23.85 1.73 7.87
N ILE A 98 -22.95 2.03 6.92
CA ILE A 98 -21.90 3.05 7.08
C ILE A 98 -22.54 4.43 7.28
N LEU A 99 -23.54 4.79 6.47
CA LEU A 99 -24.25 6.07 6.59
C LEU A 99 -24.95 6.23 7.94
N ARG A 100 -25.43 5.14 8.55
CA ARG A 100 -26.02 5.16 9.90
C ARG A 100 -24.97 5.41 10.97
N GLN A 101 -23.81 4.76 10.89
CA GLN A 101 -22.71 4.95 11.85
C GLN A 101 -22.19 6.40 11.84
N ASN A 102 -21.97 6.96 10.65
CA ASN A 102 -21.48 8.35 10.50
C ASN A 102 -22.48 9.41 11.01
N LYS A 103 -23.79 9.11 11.01
CA LYS A 103 -24.80 9.99 11.61
C LYS A 103 -24.78 9.95 13.13
N GLN A 104 -24.53 8.79 13.74
CA GLN A 104 -24.50 8.66 15.19
C GLN A 104 -23.26 9.34 15.82
N SER A 105 -22.10 9.27 15.17
CA SER A 105 -20.89 9.97 15.64
C SER A 105 -21.06 11.50 15.68
N HIS A 106 -21.74 12.09 14.69
CA HIS A 106 -22.02 13.53 14.66
C HIS A 106 -23.05 14.02 15.68
N THR A 107 -23.83 13.11 16.28
CA THR A 107 -24.84 13.47 17.29
C THR A 107 -24.29 13.37 18.72
N ALA A 108 -23.13 12.72 18.91
CA ALA A 108 -22.48 12.53 20.21
C ALA A 108 -21.43 13.61 20.56
N GLU A 109 -21.07 14.48 19.61
CA GLU A 109 -20.12 15.60 19.80
C GLU A 109 -20.82 16.97 20.01
N LYS A 110 -22.14 16.99 20.23
CA LYS A 110 -22.93 18.19 20.58
C LYS A 110 -23.59 18.02 21.93
#